data_AF-A0A496QHD1-F1
#
_entry.id   AF-A0A496QHD1-F1
#
_cell.length_a   1.000
_cell.length_b   1.000
_cell.length_c   1.000
_cell.angle_alpha   90.00
_cell.angle_beta   90.00
_cell.angle_gamma   90.00
#
_symmetry.space_group_name_H-M   'P 1'
#
loop_
_entity.id
_entity.type
_entity.pdbx_description
1 polymer ?
#
loop_
_entity_poly.entity_id
_entity_poly.type
_entity_poly.pdbx_seq_one_letter_code
_entity_poly.pdbx_strand_id
1 'polypeptide(L)'
;MEADTVIISIGEVPILDFLPREIHTERGFIVVNELSQTSDVKVFAVGDVTRPGLITHAIGAGRRAAETIHAIMMHTDYEPEKRPAIPYDRINLVYYEVSCGEEFVPEQEADRCASCGACRDCRMCKNTCYQGAIKRTEGPKGEFEYTVIEDKCIGCGFCAAVCPCGVWEMEENI
;
A
#
# COMPACT_ATOMS: atom_id res chain seq x y z
N MET A 1 29.04 23.33 21.42
CA MET A 1 28.76 23.99 20.14
C MET A 1 27.97 25.24 20.44
N GLU A 2 28.33 26.37 19.86
CA GLU A 2 27.48 27.57 19.88
C GLU A 2 26.39 27.41 18.83
N ALA A 3 25.15 27.80 19.15
CA ALA A 3 24.01 27.75 18.25
C ALA A 3 23.10 28.95 18.53
N ASP A 4 22.60 29.59 17.47
CA ASP A 4 21.67 30.73 17.57
C ASP A 4 20.24 30.30 17.90
N THR A 5 19.87 29.06 17.60
CA THR A 5 18.54 28.50 17.86
C THR A 5 18.63 27.00 18.08
N VAL A 6 17.87 26.51 19.07
CA VAL A 6 17.72 25.09 19.38
C VAL A 6 16.26 24.70 19.23
N ILE A 7 15.99 23.73 18.35
CA ILE A 7 14.66 23.11 18.21
C ILE A 7 14.73 21.75 18.89
N ILE A 8 13.86 21.54 19.88
CA ILE A 8 13.80 20.29 20.63
C ILE A 8 12.67 19.44 20.05
N SER A 9 13.03 18.31 19.43
CA SER A 9 12.06 17.32 18.97
C SER A 9 11.56 16.50 20.17
N ILE A 10 10.38 16.86 20.68
CA ILE A 10 9.72 16.10 21.74
C ILE A 10 8.99 14.89 21.15
N GLY A 11 8.96 13.78 21.91
CA GLY A 11 8.14 12.62 21.59
C GLY A 11 6.69 12.79 22.04
N GLU A 12 5.92 11.71 21.92
CA GLU A 12 4.52 11.64 22.34
C GLU A 12 4.28 10.52 23.36
N VAL A 13 3.28 10.70 24.20
CA VAL A 13 2.77 9.70 25.15
C VAL A 13 1.25 9.83 25.19
N PRO A 14 0.49 8.73 25.08
CA PRO A 14 -0.95 8.81 25.10
C PRO A 14 -1.48 9.11 26.51
N ILE A 15 -2.61 9.81 26.55
CA ILE A 15 -3.36 10.07 27.79
C ILE A 15 -4.31 8.88 27.99
N LEU A 16 -4.12 8.11 29.07
CA LEU A 16 -4.82 6.82 29.30
C LEU A 16 -5.62 6.78 30.62
N ASP A 17 -5.73 7.90 31.33
CA ASP A 17 -6.39 8.00 32.64
C ASP A 17 -7.89 7.68 32.62
N PHE A 18 -8.52 7.79 31.45
CA PHE A 18 -9.92 7.42 31.23
C PHE A 18 -10.16 5.90 31.08
N LEU A 19 -9.11 5.10 30.89
CA LEU A 19 -9.25 3.67 30.64
C LEU A 19 -9.43 2.86 31.95
N PRO A 20 -10.24 1.78 31.91
CA PRO A 20 -10.29 0.80 32.99
C PRO A 20 -8.89 0.23 33.29
N ARG A 21 -8.62 -0.09 34.55
CA ARG A 21 -7.30 -0.61 35.00
C ARG A 21 -6.99 -1.99 34.45
N GLU A 22 -7.99 -2.69 33.95
CA GLU A 22 -7.91 -4.02 33.35
C GLU A 22 -7.25 -3.98 31.96
N ILE A 23 -7.22 -2.81 31.31
CA ILE A 23 -6.52 -2.63 30.03
C ILE A 23 -5.02 -2.55 30.29
N HIS A 24 -4.30 -3.57 29.82
CA HIS A 24 -2.87 -3.68 30.02
C HIS A 24 -2.10 -2.64 29.18
N THR A 25 -1.22 -1.90 29.86
CA THR A 25 -0.32 -0.94 29.23
C THR A 25 1.14 -1.28 29.52
N GLU A 26 2.01 -1.11 28.53
CA GLU A 26 3.46 -1.24 28.70
C GLU A 26 4.14 0.07 28.28
N ARG A 27 5.02 0.62 29.15
CA ARG A 27 5.75 1.88 28.90
C ARG A 27 4.84 3.07 28.53
N GLY A 28 3.60 3.08 29.03
CA GLY A 28 2.63 4.14 28.76
C GLY A 28 1.82 3.94 27.47
N PHE A 29 1.92 2.80 26.80
CA PHE A 29 1.15 2.49 25.58
C PHE A 29 0.25 1.27 25.80
N ILE A 30 -0.89 1.20 25.12
CA ILE A 30 -1.82 0.07 25.20
C ILE A 30 -1.23 -1.14 24.47
N VAL A 31 -1.16 -2.28 25.15
CA VAL A 31 -0.72 -3.55 24.56
C VAL A 31 -1.88 -4.18 23.79
N VAL A 32 -1.63 -4.54 22.53
CA VAL A 32 -2.61 -5.21 21.67
C VAL A 32 -2.05 -6.46 21.01
N ASN A 33 -2.93 -7.39 20.65
CA ASN A 33 -2.58 -8.56 19.83
C ASN A 33 -2.60 -8.22 18.32
N GLU A 34 -2.39 -9.23 17.46
CA GLU A 34 -2.40 -9.07 16.00
C GLU A 34 -3.74 -8.58 15.42
N LEU A 35 -4.83 -8.80 16.17
CA LEU A 35 -6.19 -8.36 15.87
C LEU A 35 -6.51 -6.95 16.39
N SER A 36 -5.52 -6.25 16.95
CA SER A 36 -5.67 -4.94 17.61
C SER A 36 -6.58 -4.96 18.85
N GLN A 37 -6.83 -6.14 19.44
CA GLN A 37 -7.57 -6.28 20.71
C GLN A 37 -6.65 -6.03 21.89
N THR A 38 -7.19 -5.37 22.91
CA THR A 38 -6.52 -5.19 24.20
C THR A 38 -6.65 -6.44 25.08
N SER A 39 -6.25 -6.36 26.36
CA SER A 39 -6.54 -7.40 27.36
C SER A 39 -8.04 -7.60 27.62
N ASP A 40 -8.89 -6.60 27.32
CA ASP A 40 -10.33 -6.80 27.17
C ASP A 40 -10.64 -7.06 25.68
N VAL A 41 -11.18 -8.25 25.38
CA VAL A 41 -11.52 -8.69 24.02
C VAL A 41 -12.58 -7.83 23.34
N LYS A 42 -13.33 -7.02 24.09
CA LYS A 42 -14.33 -6.08 23.56
C LYS A 42 -13.74 -4.71 23.23
N VAL A 43 -12.51 -4.43 23.66
CA VAL A 43 -11.85 -3.14 23.47
C VAL A 43 -10.70 -3.30 22.49
N PHE A 44 -10.67 -2.43 21.48
CA PHE A 44 -9.66 -2.38 20.45
C PHE A 44 -8.90 -1.07 20.53
N ALA A 45 -7.61 -1.08 20.22
CA ALA A 45 -6.77 0.11 20.22
C ALA A 45 -5.86 0.14 18.99
N VAL A 46 -5.73 1.31 18.36
CA VAL A 46 -4.98 1.51 17.12
C VAL A 46 -4.30 2.88 17.09
N GLY A 47 -3.23 3.01 16.30
CA GLY A 47 -2.48 4.26 16.17
C GLY A 47 -1.53 4.51 17.33
N ASP A 48 -1.22 5.78 17.58
CA ASP A 48 -0.12 6.19 18.48
C ASP A 48 -0.38 5.84 19.95
N VAL A 49 -1.62 5.46 20.30
CA VAL A 49 -1.98 4.92 21.61
C VAL A 49 -1.33 3.56 21.90
N THR A 50 -0.97 2.79 20.87
CA THR A 50 -0.32 1.47 21.00
C THR A 50 1.18 1.53 20.78
N ARG A 51 1.66 2.46 19.93
CA ARG A 51 3.08 2.80 19.72
C ARG A 51 3.20 4.02 18.81
N PRO A 52 4.23 4.87 18.95
CA PRO A 52 4.46 5.97 18.02
C PRO A 52 4.64 5.48 16.57
N GLY A 53 4.10 6.22 15.62
CA GLY A 53 4.16 5.86 14.21
C GLY A 53 4.02 7.02 13.23
N LEU A 54 3.96 6.68 11.95
CA LEU A 54 3.55 7.61 10.90
C LEU A 54 2.03 7.64 10.82
N ILE A 55 1.48 8.72 10.29
CA ILE A 55 0.04 8.84 10.01
C ILE A 55 -0.50 7.65 9.19
N THR A 56 0.31 7.11 8.27
CA THR A 56 -0.03 5.95 7.45
C THR A 56 -0.15 4.66 8.27
N HIS A 57 0.60 4.52 9.37
CA HIS A 57 0.44 3.42 10.31
C HIS A 57 -0.90 3.50 11.04
N ALA A 58 -1.30 4.69 11.51
CA ALA A 58 -2.58 4.90 12.19
C ALA A 58 -3.77 4.61 11.27
N ILE A 59 -3.75 5.13 10.04
CA ILE A 59 -4.78 4.88 9.01
C ILE A 59 -4.87 3.38 8.70
N GLY A 60 -3.73 2.73 8.45
CA GLY A 60 -3.68 1.31 8.14
C GLY A 60 -4.15 0.43 9.30
N ALA A 61 -3.77 0.77 10.54
CA ALA A 61 -4.23 0.07 11.74
C ALA A 61 -5.74 0.21 11.94
N GLY A 62 -6.28 1.41 11.75
CA GLY A 62 -7.72 1.66 11.82
C GLY A 62 -8.52 0.79 10.83
N ARG A 63 -8.07 0.71 9.57
CA ARG A 63 -8.70 -0.17 8.57
C ARG A 63 -8.69 -1.63 9.01
N ARG A 64 -7.52 -2.17 9.39
CA ARG A 64 -7.39 -3.58 9.81
C ARG A 64 -8.24 -3.90 11.04
N ALA A 65 -8.30 -3.00 12.02
CA ALA A 65 -9.14 -3.18 13.19
C ALA A 65 -10.63 -3.17 12.84
N ALA A 66 -11.06 -2.31 11.91
CA ALA A 66 -12.44 -2.30 11.43
C ALA A 66 -12.80 -3.61 10.70
N GLU A 67 -11.92 -4.11 9.83
CA GLU A 67 -12.10 -5.41 9.15
C GLU A 67 -12.13 -6.57 10.14
N THR A 68 -11.28 -6.53 11.16
CA THR A 68 -11.26 -7.52 12.24
C THR A 68 -12.56 -7.52 13.05
N ILE A 69 -13.02 -6.35 13.49
CA ILE A 69 -14.30 -6.20 14.21
C ILE A 69 -15.45 -6.73 13.35
N HIS A 70 -15.45 -6.40 12.05
CA HIS A 70 -16.45 -6.91 11.12
C HIS A 70 -16.45 -8.43 11.03
N ALA A 71 -15.28 -9.06 10.86
CA ALA A 71 -15.14 -10.51 10.80
C ALA A 71 -15.62 -11.19 12.09
N ILE A 72 -15.25 -10.64 13.26
CA ILE A 72 -15.71 -11.13 14.57
C ILE A 72 -17.24 -11.06 14.68
N MET A 73 -17.85 -9.94 14.27
CA MET A 73 -19.30 -9.77 14.28
C MET A 73 -20.02 -10.72 13.33
N MET A 74 -19.39 -11.07 12.21
CA MET A 74 -19.94 -11.99 11.21
C MET A 74 -19.61 -13.46 11.49
N HIS A 75 -18.87 -13.76 12.57
CA HIS A 75 -18.37 -15.10 12.88
C HIS A 75 -17.55 -15.71 11.74
N THR A 76 -16.75 -14.90 11.07
CA THR A 76 -15.81 -15.31 10.01
C THR A 76 -14.37 -15.04 10.45
N ASP A 77 -13.43 -15.74 9.83
CA ASP A 77 -12.00 -15.45 10.03
C ASP A 77 -11.60 -14.18 9.27
N TYR A 78 -10.79 -13.33 9.91
CA TYR A 78 -10.14 -12.20 9.23
C TYR A 78 -8.81 -12.67 8.66
N GLU A 79 -8.70 -12.66 7.33
CA GLU A 79 -7.43 -12.84 6.65
C GLU A 79 -6.94 -11.50 6.09
N PRO A 80 -5.84 -10.93 6.60
CA PRO A 80 -5.32 -9.69 6.08
C PRO A 80 -4.85 -9.88 4.64
N GLU A 81 -5.24 -8.94 3.77
CA GLU A 81 -4.75 -8.92 2.40
C GLU A 81 -3.23 -8.79 2.39
N LYS A 82 -2.55 -9.77 1.79
CA LYS A 82 -1.09 -9.74 1.61
C LYS A 82 -0.76 -8.77 0.48
N ARG A 83 -0.25 -7.60 0.85
CA ARG A 83 0.26 -6.61 -0.11
C ARG A 83 1.79 -6.68 -0.10
N PRO A 84 2.42 -7.29 -1.12
CA PRO A 84 3.87 -7.27 -1.21
C PRO A 84 4.33 -5.82 -1.34
N ALA A 85 5.33 -5.45 -0.53
CA ALA A 85 5.99 -4.16 -0.71
C ALA A 85 6.60 -4.13 -2.11
N ILE A 86 6.40 -3.03 -2.83
CA ILE A 86 6.91 -2.88 -4.18
C ILE A 86 8.34 -2.34 -4.06
N PRO A 87 9.35 -3.10 -4.52
CA PRO A 87 10.74 -2.66 -4.53
C PRO A 87 10.89 -1.29 -5.20
N TYR A 88 11.75 -0.44 -4.64
CA TYR A 88 11.96 0.93 -5.15
C TYR A 88 12.47 0.95 -6.60
N ASP A 89 13.28 -0.03 -7.00
CA ASP A 89 13.79 -0.21 -8.36
C ASP A 89 12.71 -0.59 -9.38
N ARG A 90 11.53 -1.04 -8.92
CA ARG A 90 10.35 -1.26 -9.78
C ARG A 90 9.51 0.00 -10.01
N ILE A 91 9.79 1.09 -9.29
CA ILE A 91 9.05 2.36 -9.42
C ILE A 91 9.65 3.16 -10.57
N ASN A 92 8.91 3.27 -11.68
CA ASN A 92 9.38 4.00 -12.85
C ASN A 92 8.85 5.45 -12.88
N LEU A 93 9.74 6.40 -12.55
CA LEU A 93 9.44 7.84 -12.51
C LEU A 93 9.52 8.53 -13.89
N VAL A 94 9.86 7.81 -14.98
CA VAL A 94 10.04 8.42 -16.32
C VAL A 94 8.78 9.12 -16.82
N TYR A 95 7.60 8.70 -16.35
CA TYR A 95 6.32 9.30 -16.69
C TYR A 95 5.75 10.21 -15.59
N TYR A 96 6.49 10.44 -14.51
CA TYR A 96 6.15 11.36 -13.44
C TYR A 96 6.88 12.68 -13.67
N GLU A 97 6.29 13.56 -14.48
CA GLU A 97 6.86 14.89 -14.72
C GLU A 97 6.91 15.68 -13.41
N VAL A 98 8.07 16.15 -12.99
CA VAL A 98 8.10 17.07 -11.84
C VAL A 98 7.41 18.36 -12.28
N SER A 99 6.34 18.74 -11.59
CA SER A 99 5.58 19.98 -11.84
C SER A 99 6.47 21.17 -11.46
N CYS A 100 7.40 21.52 -12.34
CA CYS A 100 8.36 22.60 -12.13
C CYS A 100 7.76 23.92 -12.61
N GLY A 101 7.24 24.71 -11.67
CA GLY A 101 6.76 26.08 -11.93
C GLY A 101 5.29 26.20 -12.31
N GLU A 102 4.53 25.10 -12.28
CA GLU A 102 3.06 25.13 -12.38
C GLU A 102 2.44 25.31 -10.99
N GLU A 103 1.20 25.84 -10.95
CA GLU A 103 0.44 25.98 -9.72
C GLU A 103 0.08 24.60 -9.18
N PHE A 104 0.38 24.35 -7.90
CA PHE A 104 0.08 23.08 -7.26
C PHE A 104 -1.44 22.93 -7.05
N VAL A 105 -2.04 21.97 -7.75
CA VAL A 105 -3.45 21.58 -7.59
C VAL A 105 -3.52 20.17 -6.99
N PRO A 106 -3.94 20.00 -5.73
CA PRO A 106 -3.93 18.71 -5.03
C PRO A 106 -4.65 17.58 -5.78
N GLU A 107 -5.80 17.89 -6.37
CA GLU A 107 -6.63 16.92 -7.09
C GLU A 107 -5.92 16.39 -8.33
N GLN A 108 -5.23 17.28 -9.06
CA GLN A 108 -4.47 16.89 -10.24
C GLN A 108 -3.30 16.00 -9.85
N GLU A 109 -2.54 16.37 -8.83
CA GLU A 109 -1.39 15.58 -8.35
C GLU A 109 -1.81 14.21 -7.80
N ALA A 110 -2.99 14.12 -7.15
CA ALA A 110 -3.53 12.86 -6.65
C ALA A 110 -3.89 11.87 -7.77
N ASP A 111 -4.30 12.36 -8.95
CA ASP A 111 -4.65 11.53 -10.11
C ASP A 111 -3.42 11.05 -10.92
N ARG A 112 -2.22 11.52 -10.57
CA ARG A 112 -0.99 11.15 -11.29
C ARG A 112 -0.50 9.77 -10.87
N CYS A 113 -0.23 8.93 -11.86
CA CYS A 113 0.31 7.61 -11.62
C CYS A 113 1.80 7.69 -11.29
N ALA A 114 2.20 7.32 -10.08
CA ALA A 114 3.60 7.13 -9.69
C ALA A 114 4.20 5.80 -10.22
N SER A 115 3.53 5.11 -11.14
CA SER A 115 3.96 3.82 -11.69
C SER A 115 4.24 2.74 -10.63
N CYS A 116 3.48 2.78 -9.53
CA CYS A 116 3.68 1.93 -8.36
C CYS A 116 3.21 0.48 -8.55
N GLY A 117 3.33 -0.12 -9.73
CA GLY A 117 2.96 -1.53 -9.94
C GLY A 117 1.50 -1.82 -10.29
N ALA A 118 0.61 -0.83 -10.33
CA ALA A 118 -0.78 -1.02 -10.76
C ALA A 118 -0.94 -0.77 -12.27
N CYS A 119 -1.59 -1.69 -13.00
CA CYS A 119 -1.84 -1.50 -14.43
C CYS A 119 -2.85 -0.36 -14.68
N ARG A 120 -2.57 0.51 -15.66
CA ARG A 120 -3.42 1.65 -16.05
C ARG A 120 -4.14 1.49 -17.40
N ASP A 121 -4.23 0.26 -17.91
CA ASP A 121 -4.82 -0.06 -19.23
C ASP A 121 -4.27 0.75 -20.43
N CYS A 122 -3.01 1.17 -20.41
CA CYS A 122 -2.40 1.97 -21.48
C CYS A 122 -2.15 1.21 -22.80
N ARG A 123 -2.32 -0.12 -22.80
CA ARG A 123 -2.16 -1.03 -23.95
C ARG A 123 -0.76 -1.08 -24.59
N MET A 124 0.25 -0.41 -24.03
CA MET A 124 1.62 -0.42 -24.58
C MET A 124 2.21 -1.83 -24.72
N CYS A 125 2.05 -2.68 -23.68
CA CYS A 125 2.50 -4.07 -23.71
C CYS A 125 1.84 -4.92 -24.81
N LYS A 126 0.54 -4.70 -25.05
CA LYS A 126 -0.21 -5.38 -26.12
C LYS A 126 0.28 -4.93 -27.50
N ASN A 127 0.43 -3.62 -27.68
CA ASN A 127 0.81 -3.05 -28.97
C ASN A 127 2.26 -3.35 -29.33
N THR A 128 3.17 -3.44 -28.36
CA THR A 128 4.58 -3.77 -28.62
C THR A 128 4.83 -5.25 -28.87
N CYS A 129 3.91 -6.13 -28.46
CA CYS A 129 4.11 -7.57 -28.56
C CYS A 129 3.85 -8.05 -29.99
N TYR A 130 4.93 -8.18 -30.77
CA TYR A 130 4.86 -8.59 -32.17
C TYR A 130 4.31 -10.01 -32.39
N GLN A 131 4.46 -10.91 -31.41
CA GLN A 131 3.87 -12.26 -31.44
C GLN A 131 2.38 -12.27 -31.08
N GLY A 132 1.83 -11.15 -30.58
CA GLY A 132 0.47 -11.10 -30.06
C GLY A 132 0.27 -12.00 -28.83
N ALA A 133 1.32 -12.19 -28.02
CA ALA A 133 1.29 -13.00 -26.80
C ALA A 133 0.60 -12.29 -25.63
N ILE A 134 0.43 -10.98 -25.66
CA ILE A 134 -0.26 -10.24 -24.59
C ILE A 134 -1.76 -10.13 -24.90
N LYS A 135 -2.58 -10.81 -24.10
CA LYS A 135 -4.04 -10.78 -24.18
C LYS A 135 -4.60 -9.78 -23.17
N ARG A 136 -5.60 -8.99 -23.60
CA ARG A 136 -6.43 -8.17 -22.71
C ARG A 136 -7.82 -8.79 -22.65
N THR A 137 -8.34 -9.03 -21.45
CA THR A 137 -9.71 -9.45 -21.16
C THR A 137 -10.45 -8.33 -20.46
N GLU A 138 -11.75 -8.21 -20.72
CA GLU A 138 -12.62 -7.19 -20.10
C GLU A 138 -13.68 -7.88 -19.26
N GLY A 139 -13.79 -7.46 -18.01
CA GLY A 139 -14.75 -7.97 -17.06
C GLY A 139 -16.12 -7.29 -17.20
N PRO A 140 -17.17 -7.86 -16.58
CA PRO A 140 -18.56 -7.40 -16.74
C PRO A 140 -18.82 -5.98 -16.19
N LYS A 141 -17.93 -5.43 -15.37
CA LYS A 141 -18.07 -4.10 -14.75
C LYS A 141 -17.02 -3.09 -15.24
N GLY A 142 -16.40 -3.33 -16.40
CA GLY A 142 -15.33 -2.47 -16.93
C GLY A 142 -13.94 -2.72 -16.30
N GLU A 143 -13.82 -3.75 -15.45
CA GLU A 143 -12.54 -4.30 -15.03
C GLU A 143 -11.77 -4.83 -16.24
N PHE A 144 -10.45 -4.88 -16.14
CA PHE A 144 -9.61 -5.43 -17.20
C PHE A 144 -8.48 -6.26 -16.61
N GLU A 145 -8.04 -7.23 -17.39
CA GLU A 145 -6.93 -8.11 -17.03
C GLU A 145 -6.03 -8.28 -18.25
N TYR A 146 -4.73 -8.38 -17.99
CA TYR A 146 -3.72 -8.67 -18.99
C TYR A 146 -3.03 -9.99 -18.66
N THR A 147 -3.00 -10.91 -19.62
CA THR A 147 -2.38 -12.23 -19.48
C THR A 147 -1.43 -12.51 -20.63
N VAL A 148 -0.44 -13.38 -20.39
CA VAL A 148 0.46 -13.88 -21.43
C VAL A 148 -0.11 -15.18 -21.99
N ILE A 149 -0.17 -15.30 -23.32
CA ILE A 149 -0.42 -16.55 -24.04
C ILE A 149 0.93 -17.23 -24.20
N GLU A 150 1.20 -18.22 -23.36
CA GLU A 150 2.51 -18.90 -23.24
C GLU A 150 3.01 -19.41 -24.59
N ASP A 151 2.15 -20.07 -25.37
CA ASP A 151 2.47 -20.68 -26.66
C ASP A 151 2.91 -19.67 -27.75
N LYS A 152 2.65 -18.38 -27.54
CA LYS A 152 3.09 -17.30 -28.42
C LYS A 152 4.27 -16.50 -27.85
N CYS A 153 4.52 -16.62 -26.56
CA CYS A 153 5.58 -15.86 -25.90
C CYS A 153 6.94 -16.46 -26.23
N ILE A 154 7.85 -15.62 -26.72
CA ILE A 154 9.23 -16.04 -27.03
C ILE A 154 10.27 -15.47 -26.05
N GLY A 155 9.83 -14.88 -24.93
CA GLY A 155 10.74 -14.38 -23.89
C GLY A 155 11.52 -13.10 -24.24
N CYS A 156 11.14 -12.34 -25.26
CA CYS A 156 11.90 -11.16 -25.71
C CYS A 156 11.96 -9.97 -24.74
N GLY A 157 11.09 -9.89 -23.73
CA GLY A 157 11.12 -8.83 -22.70
C GLY A 157 10.56 -7.46 -23.09
N PHE A 158 10.13 -7.21 -24.33
CA PHE A 158 9.63 -5.89 -24.73
C PHE A 158 8.40 -5.41 -23.93
N CYS A 159 7.50 -6.32 -23.53
CA CYS A 159 6.35 -5.97 -22.71
C CYS A 159 6.77 -5.45 -21.33
N ALA A 160 7.80 -6.06 -20.71
CA ALA A 160 8.37 -5.61 -19.44
C ALA A 160 9.11 -4.28 -19.59
N ALA A 161 9.92 -4.14 -20.64
CA ALA A 161 10.68 -2.92 -20.89
C ALA A 161 9.80 -1.70 -21.19
N VAL A 162 8.70 -1.88 -21.93
CA VAL A 162 7.81 -0.76 -22.32
C VAL A 162 6.81 -0.40 -21.21
N CYS A 163 6.62 -1.27 -20.21
CA CYS A 163 5.56 -1.07 -19.24
C CYS A 163 5.89 0.12 -18.32
N PRO A 164 5.10 1.21 -18.36
CA PRO A 164 5.34 2.35 -17.47
C PRO A 164 5.14 1.96 -16.01
N CYS A 165 4.22 1.04 -15.73
CA CYS A 165 3.81 0.65 -14.39
C CYS A 165 4.61 -0.53 -13.83
N GLY A 166 5.53 -1.14 -14.58
CA GLY A 166 6.30 -2.29 -14.12
C GLY A 166 5.46 -3.54 -13.77
N VAL A 167 4.35 -3.78 -14.49
CA VAL A 167 3.42 -4.89 -14.20
C VAL A 167 3.84 -6.25 -14.73
N TRP A 168 4.86 -6.29 -15.60
CA TRP A 168 5.38 -7.53 -16.17
C TRP A 168 6.74 -7.87 -15.56
N GLU A 169 6.95 -9.15 -15.32
CA GLU A 169 8.20 -9.72 -14.82
C GLU A 169 8.68 -10.78 -15.81
N MET A 170 10.00 -10.91 -15.95
CA MET A 170 10.63 -11.91 -16.80
C MET A 170 11.25 -12.96 -15.90
N GLU A 171 10.81 -14.20 -16.04
CA GLU A 171 11.40 -15.34 -15.35
C GLU A 171 12.24 -16.15 -16.35
N GLU A 172 13.40 -16.63 -15.90
CA GLU A 172 14.22 -17.55 -16.69
C GLU A 172 13.51 -18.89 -16.82
N ASN A 173 13.50 -19.45 -18.04
CA ASN A 173 12.95 -20.78 -18.27
C ASN A 173 14.00 -21.82 -17.84
N ILE A 174 13.93 -22.23 -16.56
CA ILE A 174 14.83 -23.23 -15.96
C ILE A 174 14.32 -24.64 -16.26
#